data_AF-A0A948VWE6-F1
#
_entry.id   AF-A0A948VWE6-F1
#
_cell.length_a   1.000
_cell.length_b   1.000
_cell.length_c   1.000
_cell.angle_alpha   90.00
_cell.angle_beta   90.00
_cell.angle_gamma   90.00
#
_symmetry.space_group_name_H-M   'P 1'
#
loop_
_entity.id
_entity.type
_entity.pdbx_description
1 polymer ?
#
loop_
_entity_poly.entity_id
_entity_poly.type
_entity_poly.pdbx_seq_one_letter_code
_entity_poly.pdbx_strand_id
1 'polypeptide(L)' 'IVTNGPLPESVRIDMEAWGACVAGALDVKDYTRGLSEAGFTEVKVQPKGDASDLIEAAGLKGKIFSAAITARKPA' A
#
# COMPACT_ATOMS: atom_id res chain seq x y z
N ILE A 1 3.92 2.68 -1.35
CA ILE A 1 3.63 1.24 -1.49
C ILE A 1 2.38 0.94 -0.69
N VAL A 2 1.45 0.15 -1.23
CA VAL A 2 0.23 -0.29 -0.53
C VAL A 2 0.04 -1.79 -0.72
N THR A 3 -0.79 -2.38 0.13
CA THR A 3 -1.11 -3.80 0.08
C THR A 3 -2.54 -4.06 -0.37
N ASN A 4 -2.78 -5.25 -0.90
CA ASN A 4 -4.09 -5.81 -1.16
C ASN A 4 -4.27 -7.01 -0.22
N GLY A 5 -4.84 -6.75 0.93
CA GLY A 5 -4.95 -7.67 2.05
C GLY A 5 -3.75 -7.61 3.02
N PRO A 6 -3.82 -8.42 4.09
CA PRO A 6 -2.81 -8.44 5.13
C PRO A 6 -1.48 -9.04 4.64
N LEU A 7 -0.38 -8.40 5.03
CA LEU A 7 0.96 -8.96 4.93
C LEU A 7 1.13 -10.14 5.89
N PRO A 8 1.96 -11.16 5.56
CA PRO A 8 2.38 -12.17 6.52
C PRO A 8 3.04 -11.55 7.75
N GLU A 9 2.85 -12.15 8.93
CA GLU A 9 3.43 -11.64 10.18
C GLU A 9 4.96 -11.55 10.12
N SER A 10 5.60 -12.55 9.51
CA SER A 10 7.06 -12.57 9.31
C SER A 10 7.58 -11.33 8.57
N VAL A 11 6.81 -10.78 7.62
CA VAL A 11 7.19 -9.57 6.88
C VAL A 11 6.93 -8.31 7.69
N ARG A 12 5.89 -8.29 8.54
CA ARG A 12 5.56 -7.10 9.36
C ARG A 12 6.59 -6.79 10.43
N ILE A 13 7.28 -7.82 10.93
CA ILE A 13 8.31 -7.70 11.97
C ILE A 13 9.73 -7.62 11.42
N ASP A 14 9.89 -7.74 10.10
CA ASP A 14 11.19 -7.70 9.42
C ASP A 14 11.65 -6.25 9.24
N MET A 15 12.82 -5.93 9.81
CA MET A 15 13.42 -4.60 9.78
C MET A 15 13.98 -4.21 8.40
N GLU A 16 14.45 -5.19 7.61
CA GLU A 16 14.90 -4.93 6.24
C GLU A 16 13.70 -4.59 5.35
N ALA A 17 12.62 -5.37 5.49
CA ALA A 17 11.35 -5.09 4.80
C ALA A 17 10.74 -3.75 5.23
N TRP A 18 10.91 -3.35 6.48
CA TRP A 18 10.49 -2.03 6.97
C TRP A 18 11.30 -0.91 6.31
N GLY A 19 12.63 -1.02 6.30
CA GLY A 19 13.52 -0.07 5.61
C GLY A 19 13.27 0.03 4.11
N ALA A 20 12.78 -1.05 3.49
CA ALA A 20 12.38 -1.10 2.09
C ALA A 20 10.97 -0.56 1.79
N CYS A 21 10.29 0.08 2.75
CA CYS A 21 8.91 0.58 2.62
C CYS A 21 7.84 -0.51 2.37
N VAL A 22 8.11 -1.76 2.75
CA VAL A 22 7.21 -2.90 2.56
C VAL A 22 6.44 -3.24 3.84
N ALA A 23 7.13 -3.50 4.95
CA ALA A 23 6.49 -3.96 6.19
C ALA A 23 5.49 -2.96 6.76
N GLY A 24 5.75 -1.66 6.56
CA GLY A 24 4.86 -0.56 6.97
C GLY A 24 3.79 -0.19 5.95
N ALA A 25 3.67 -0.90 4.82
CA ALA A 25 2.67 -0.60 3.81
C ALA A 25 1.25 -0.92 4.34
N LEU A 26 0.36 0.06 4.24
CA LEU A 26 -1.04 -0.10 4.60
C LEU A 26 -1.83 -0.81 3.50
N ASP A 27 -2.89 -1.51 3.89
CA ASP A 27 -3.91 -1.98 2.96
C ASP A 27 -4.55 -0.79 2.25
N VAL A 28 -4.79 -0.94 0.95
CA VAL A 28 -5.40 0.12 0.12
C VAL A 28 -6.75 0.58 0.68
N LYS A 29 -7.55 -0.31 1.27
CA LYS A 29 -8.83 0.03 1.89
C LYS A 29 -8.63 0.82 3.18
N ASP A 30 -7.64 0.46 3.98
CA ASP A 30 -7.33 1.20 5.21
C ASP A 30 -6.77 2.59 4.89
N TYR A 31 -5.92 2.69 3.88
CA TYR A 31 -5.39 3.97 3.41
C TYR A 31 -6.51 4.90 2.90
N THR A 32 -7.39 4.40 2.04
CA THR A 32 -8.51 5.19 1.49
C THR A 32 -9.55 5.55 2.54
N ARG A 33 -9.79 4.66 3.51
CA ARG A 33 -10.62 4.94 4.68
C ARG A 33 -10.03 6.05 5.55
N GLY A 34 -8.74 6.00 5.87
CA GLY A 34 -8.07 7.05 6.63
C GLY A 34 -8.13 8.42 5.94
N LEU A 35 -7.99 8.46 4.61
CA LEU A 35 -8.20 9.69 3.83
C LEU A 35 -9.64 10.21 3.97
N SER A 36 -10.62 9.32 3.88
CA SER A 36 -12.03 9.69 4.01
C SER A 36 -12.36 10.22 5.42
N GLU A 37 -11.85 9.56 6.46
CA GLU A 37 -11.99 9.97 7.86
C GLU A 37 -11.30 11.33 8.14
N ALA A 38 -10.19 11.62 7.45
CA ALA A 38 -9.53 12.93 7.50
C ALA A 38 -10.25 14.03 6.71
N GLY A 39 -11.41 13.73 6.12
CA GLY A 39 -12.24 14.67 5.36
C GLY A 39 -11.83 14.83 3.89
N PHE A 40 -10.98 13.96 3.36
CA PHE A 40 -10.72 13.94 1.92
C PHE A 40 -11.87 13.25 1.18
N THR A 41 -12.13 13.74 -0.03
CA THR A 41 -13.16 13.28 -0.96
C THR A 41 -12.51 12.96 -2.30
N GLU A 42 -13.27 12.35 -3.22
CA GLU A 42 -12.80 12.02 -4.57
C GLU A 42 -11.49 11.19 -4.58
N VAL A 43 -11.35 10.25 -3.62
CA VAL A 43 -10.16 9.41 -3.49
C VAL A 43 -10.07 8.45 -4.68
N LYS A 44 -8.98 8.52 -5.44
CA LYS A 44 -8.69 7.65 -6.58
C LYS A 44 -7.36 6.94 -6.39
N VAL A 45 -7.36 5.63 -6.55
CA VAL A 45 -6.17 4.78 -6.47
C VAL A 45 -5.91 4.16 -7.83
N GLN A 46 -4.69 4.30 -8.32
CA GLN A 46 -4.25 3.72 -9.60
C GLN A 46 -2.93 2.98 -9.39
N PRO A 47 -2.81 1.69 -9.79
CA PRO A 47 -1.53 0.99 -9.76
C PRO A 47 -0.49 1.72 -10.61
N LYS A 48 0.73 1.83 -10.09
CA LYS A 48 1.87 2.48 -10.74
C LYS A 48 2.88 1.42 -11.18
N GLY A 49 2.84 1.06 -12.46
CA GLY A 49 3.78 0.15 -13.12
C GLY A 49 3.75 -1.30 -12.64
N ASP A 50 4.43 -2.17 -13.37
CA ASP A 50 4.66 -3.56 -13.02
C ASP A 50 5.73 -3.66 -11.92
N ALA A 51 5.35 -3.36 -10.67
CA ALA A 51 6.22 -3.60 -9.51
C ALA A 51 6.42 -5.10 -9.20
N SER A 52 6.05 -5.98 -10.13
CA SER A 52 6.04 -7.44 -10.02
C SER A 52 7.41 -8.01 -9.65
N ASP A 53 8.48 -7.44 -10.22
CA ASP A 53 9.79 -8.10 -10.23
C ASP A 53 10.50 -8.05 -8.88
N LEU A 54 10.28 -7.00 -8.08
CA LEU A 54 10.83 -6.88 -6.72
C LEU A 54 10.04 -7.71 -5.69
N ILE A 55 8.78 -8.03 -5.99
CA ILE A 55 7.81 -8.60 -5.05
C ILE A 55 7.74 -10.13 -5.19
N GLU A 56 8.14 -10.65 -6.35
CA GLU A 56 8.19 -12.09 -6.66
C GLU A 56 9.19 -12.83 -5.76
N ALA A 57 10.33 -12.22 -5.44
CA ALA A 57 11.35 -12.79 -4.57
C ALA A 57 10.87 -13.02 -3.12
N ALA A 58 9.85 -12.28 -2.66
CA ALA A 58 9.32 -12.38 -1.30
C ALA A 58 8.05 -13.25 -1.19
N GLY A 59 7.57 -13.85 -2.28
CA GLY A 59 6.32 -14.63 -2.29
C GLY A 59 5.06 -13.78 -2.07
N LEU A 60 5.15 -12.47 -2.31
CA LEU A 60 4.08 -11.49 -2.04
C LEU A 60 3.33 -11.09 -3.32
N LYS A 61 3.43 -11.89 -4.38
CA LYS A 61 2.87 -11.62 -5.71
C LYS A 61 1.36 -11.34 -5.60
N GLY A 62 0.95 -10.16 -6.04
CA GLY A 62 -0.45 -9.68 -5.98
C GLY A 62 -0.92 -9.11 -4.64
N LYS A 63 -0.09 -9.16 -3.58
CA LYS A 63 -0.40 -8.56 -2.27
C LYS A 63 0.19 -7.18 -2.06
N ILE A 64 1.25 -6.80 -2.78
CA ILE A 64 1.88 -5.49 -2.67
C ILE A 64 1.95 -4.86 -4.05
N PHE A 65 1.76 -3.55 -4.14
CA PHE A 65 1.99 -2.81 -5.37
C PHE A 65 2.30 -1.34 -5.08
N SER A 66 2.92 -0.69 -6.06
CA SER A 66 3.03 0.78 -6.06
C SER A 66 1.72 1.36 -6.58
N ALA A 67 1.23 2.43 -5.96
CA ALA A 67 0.01 3.09 -6.37
C ALA A 67 0.18 4.61 -6.37
N ALA A 68 -0.38 5.27 -7.38
CA ALA A 68 -0.68 6.69 -7.34
C ALA A 68 -2.04 6.87 -6.66
N ILE A 69 -2.07 7.67 -5.59
CA ILE A 69 -3.30 7.99 -4.85
C ILE A 69 -3.51 9.50 -4.91
N THR A 70 -4.67 9.90 -5.41
CA THR A 70 -5.09 11.30 -5.45
C THR A 70 -6.38 11.46 -4.65
N ALA A 71 -6.53 12.60 -3.98
CA ALA A 71 -7.71 12.93 -3.20
C ALA A 71 -7.87 14.44 -3.12
N ARG A 72 -9.09 14.91 -2.87
CA ARG A 72 -9.42 16.33 -2.75
C ARG A 72 -9.96 16.63 -1.36
N LYS A 73 -9.39 17.60 -0.67
CA LYS A 73 -9.98 18.13 0.58
C LYS A 73 -10.95 19.26 0.24
N PRO A 74 -12.25 19.15 0.60
CA PRO A 74 -13.16 20.29 0.54
C PRO A 74 -12.67 21.40 1.47
N ALA A 75 -12.85 22.66 1.06
CA ALA A 75 -12.48 23.84 1.84
C ALA A 75 -13.26 23.93 3.16
#